data_AF-A0A4V6KW34-F1
#
_entry.id   AF-A0A4V6KW34-F1
#
_cell.length_a   1.000
_cell.length_b   1.000
_cell.length_c   1.000
_cell.angle_alpha   90.00
_cell.angle_beta   90.00
_cell.angle_gamma   90.00
#
_symmetry.space_group_name_H-M   'P 1'
#
loop_
_entity.id
_entity.type
_entity.pdbx_description
1 polymer ?
#
loop_
_entity_poly.entity_id
_entity_poly.type
_entity_poly.pdbx_seq_one_letter_code
_entity_poly.pdbx_strand_id
1 'polypeptide(L)' 'MFFERWGLSLNHKTVQKLMVELQLKSPVRRKKYRSYKGHVGKVAPNTLQRDFTALEPNQKWVTDITEFRGGG' A
#
# COMPACT_ATOMS: atom_id res chain seq x y z
N MET A 1 -17.78 4.34 13.31
CA MET A 1 -17.85 3.05 14.05
C MET A 1 -19.30 2.59 14.20
N PHE A 2 -19.56 1.30 14.48
CA PHE A 2 -20.88 0.64 14.47
C PHE A 2 -22.05 1.46 15.08
N PHE A 3 -21.79 2.18 16.18
CA PHE A 3 -22.77 3.00 16.91
C PHE A 3 -22.92 4.44 16.39
N GLU A 4 -21.97 4.98 15.63
CA GLU A 4 -22.13 6.29 14.96
C GLU A 4 -23.26 6.24 13.92
N ARG A 5 -23.48 5.08 13.30
CA ARG A 5 -24.59 4.85 12.37
C ARG A 5 -25.96 4.95 13.06
N TRP A 6 -26.00 4.83 14.38
CA TRP A 6 -27.21 4.93 15.21
C TRP A 6 -27.32 6.31 15.89
N GLY A 7 -26.47 7.28 15.51
CA GLY A 7 -26.47 8.63 16.09
C GLY A 7 -25.88 8.71 17.50
N LEU A 8 -25.28 7.62 18.01
CA LEU A 8 -24.69 7.56 19.34
C LEU A 8 -23.19 7.89 19.25
N SER A 9 -22.80 9.03 19.83
CA SER A 9 -21.40 9.41 20.00
C SER A 9 -20.84 8.75 21.24
N LEU A 10 -20.30 7.54 21.07
CA LEU A 10 -19.63 6.78 22.13
C LEU A 10 -18.13 6.73 21.89
N ASN A 11 -17.35 6.73 22.96
CA ASN A 11 -15.91 6.54 22.87
C ASN A 11 -15.60 5.15 22.28
N HIS A 12 -14.73 5.10 21.27
CA HIS A 12 -14.34 3.86 20.60
C HIS A 12 -13.78 2.78 21.55
N LYS A 13 -13.17 3.19 22.67
CA LYS A 13 -12.65 2.25 23.69
C LYS A 13 -13.77 1.47 24.38
N THR A 14 -14.90 2.12 24.66
CA THR A 14 -16.07 1.50 25.29
C THR A 14 -16.69 0.47 24.36
N VAL A 15 -16.82 0.83 23.07
CA VAL A 15 -17.28 -0.08 22.02
C VAL A 15 -16.36 -1.30 21.92
N GLN A 16 -15.04 -1.09 21.95
CA GLN A 16 -14.07 -2.19 21.88
C GLN A 16 -14.17 -3.14 23.09
N LYS A 17 -14.32 -2.62 24.31
CA LYS A 17 -14.50 -3.46 25.51
C LYS A 17 -15.77 -4.33 25.41
N LEU A 18 -16.90 -3.73 25.04
CA LEU A 18 -18.17 -4.44 24.87
C LEU A 18 -18.08 -5.52 23.79
N MET A 19 -17.40 -5.25 22.67
CA MET A 19 -17.19 -6.25 21.62
C MET A 19 -16.38 -7.46 22.12
N VAL A 20 -15.40 -7.24 23.01
CA VAL A 20 -14.60 -8.32 23.61
C VAL A 20 -15.45 -9.15 24.59
N GLU A 21 -16.18 -8.50 25.49
CA GLU A 21 -17.05 -9.17 26.46
C GLU A 21 -18.14 -10.01 25.79
N LEU A 22 -18.76 -9.47 24.73
CA LEU A 22 -19.80 -10.14 23.96
C LEU A 22 -19.25 -11.11 22.88
N GLN A 23 -17.92 -11.29 22.83
CA GLN A 23 -17.23 -12.13 21.83
C GLN A 23 -17.58 -11.79 20.36
N LEU A 24 -17.96 -10.54 20.10
CA LEU A 24 -18.36 -10.07 18.78
C LEU A 24 -17.11 -9.80 17.93
N LYS A 25 -17.05 -10.42 16.75
CA LYS A 25 -15.98 -10.24 15.77
C LYS A 25 -16.50 -9.47 14.56
N SER A 26 -15.68 -8.56 14.04
CA SER A 26 -15.98 -7.88 12.78
C SER A 26 -15.93 -8.91 11.63
N PRO A 27 -16.98 -9.01 10.80
CA PRO A 27 -16.95 -9.86 9.60
C PRO A 27 -15.99 -9.31 8.54
N VAL A 28 -15.64 -8.02 8.63
CA VAL A 28 -14.74 -7.37 7.67
C VAL A 28 -13.29 -7.64 8.05
N ARG A 29 -12.61 -8.43 7.21
CA ARG A 29 -11.16 -8.65 7.31
C ARG A 29 -10.41 -7.38 6.91
N ARG A 30 -9.46 -6.92 7.74
CA ARG A 30 -8.57 -5.81 7.38
C ARG A 30 -7.77 -6.18 6.12
N LYS A 31 -7.88 -5.37 5.07
CA LYS A 31 -7.05 -5.53 3.87
C LYS A 31 -5.60 -5.20 4.23
N LYS A 32 -4.66 -6.09 3.88
CA LYS A 32 -3.23 -5.81 3.95
C LYS A 32 -2.90 -4.79 2.85
N TYR A 33 -2.17 -3.74 3.21
CA TYR A 33 -1.70 -2.74 2.23
C TYR A 33 -0.81 -3.41 1.17
N ARG A 34 -1.02 -3.06 -0.10
CA ARG A 34 -0.18 -3.44 -1.24
C ARG A 34 0.09 -2.19 -2.07
N SER A 35 1.34 -1.74 -2.11
CA SER A 35 1.78 -0.63 -2.97
C SER A 35 1.79 -1.04 -4.44
N TYR A 36 2.16 -2.30 -4.72
CA TYR A 36 2.12 -2.86 -6.06
C TYR A 36 0.67 -3.07 -6.51
N LYS A 37 0.23 -2.24 -7.45
CA LYS A 37 -1.11 -2.26 -8.04
C LYS A 37 -1.20 -3.13 -9.30
N GLY A 38 -0.16 -3.91 -9.64
CA GLY A 38 -0.05 -4.67 -10.89
C GLY A 38 0.65 -3.86 -12.00
N HIS A 39 0.41 -4.24 -13.26
CA HIS A 39 0.83 -3.45 -14.43
C HIS A 39 -0.06 -2.20 -14.54
N VAL A 40 0.29 -1.16 -13.79
CA VAL A 40 -0.40 0.13 -13.85
C VAL A 40 0.38 1.04 -14.78
N GLY A 41 -0.20 1.32 -15.95
CA GLY A 41 0.38 2.22 -16.97
C GLY A 41 1.08 1.51 -18.12
N LYS A 42 1.57 2.30 -19.08
CA LYS A 42 2.43 1.81 -20.17
C LYS A 42 3.79 1.44 -19.56
N VAL A 43 4.09 0.15 -19.50
CA VAL A 43 5.45 -0.31 -19.24
C VAL A 43 6.28 0.05 -20.47
N ALA A 44 7.29 0.90 -20.28
CA ALA A 44 8.23 1.20 -21.35
C ALA A 44 8.92 -0.11 -21.77
N PRO A 45 9.09 -0.37 -23.08
CA PRO A 45 9.80 -1.56 -23.55
C PRO A 45 11.21 -1.57 -22.94
N ASN A 46 11.64 -2.74 -22.47
CA ASN A 46 13.00 -2.92 -21.95
C ASN A 46 14.00 -2.90 -23.10
N THR A 47 14.44 -1.69 -23.49
CA THR A 47 15.38 -1.49 -24.60
C THR A 47 16.76 -2.08 -24.31
N LEU A 48 17.14 -2.20 -23.03
CA LEU A 48 18.45 -2.72 -22.64
C LEU A 48 18.56 -4.24 -22.74
N GLN A 49 17.47 -5.00 -22.51
CA GLN A 49 17.46 -6.47 -22.51
C GLN A 49 18.62 -7.12 -21.72
N ARG A 50 19.12 -6.46 -20.67
CA ARG A 50 20.32 -6.86 -19.89
C ARG A 50 21.65 -6.85 -20.66
N ASP A 51 21.71 -6.17 -21.80
CA ASP A 51 22.96 -5.88 -22.49
C ASP A 51 23.62 -4.64 -21.86
N PHE A 52 24.58 -4.90 -20.97
CA PHE A 52 25.37 -3.88 -20.28
C PHE A 52 26.67 -3.52 -21.01
N THR A 53 26.94 -4.11 -22.17
CA THR A 53 28.17 -3.84 -22.92
C THR A 53 28.01 -2.54 -23.70
N ALA A 54 28.99 -1.63 -23.57
CA ALA A 54 29.06 -0.38 -24.33
C ALA A 54 30.47 -0.26 -24.92
N LEU A 55 30.55 0.26 -26.15
CA LEU A 55 31.83 0.48 -26.84
C LEU A 55 32.51 1.75 -26.34
N GLU A 56 31.72 2.74 -25.93
CA GLU A 56 32.19 4.04 -25.44
C GLU A 56 31.38 4.48 -24.20
N PRO A 57 31.94 5.34 -23.33
CA PRO A 57 31.20 5.91 -22.21
C PRO A 57 29.96 6.69 -22.67
N ASN A 58 28.95 6.80 -21.80
CA ASN A 58 27.69 7.53 -22.01
C ASN A 58 26.73 6.96 -23.08
N GLN A 59 26.94 5.73 -23.58
CA GLN A 59 26.03 5.11 -24.56
C GLN A 59 24.76 4.49 -23.95
N LYS A 60 24.82 4.07 -22.68
CA LYS A 60 23.70 3.43 -21.97
C LYS A 60 23.56 4.04 -20.59
N TRP A 61 22.37 4.56 -20.28
CA TRP A 61 22.04 5.16 -18.99
C TRP A 61 20.92 4.34 -18.35
N VAL A 62 21.18 3.79 -17.16
CA VAL A 62 20.19 3.09 -16.35
C VAL A 62 19.82 4.02 -15.20
N THR A 63 18.53 4.30 -15.06
CA THR A 63 18.01 5.16 -13.98
C THR A 63 16.95 4.38 -13.21
N ASP A 64 17.24 4.07 -11.95
CA ASP A 64 16.28 3.49 -11.03
C ASP A 64 15.62 4.60 -10.19
N ILE A 65 14.29 4.68 -10.24
CA ILE A 65 13.51 5.61 -9.40
C ILE A 65 13.15 4.87 -8.11
N THR A 66 13.70 5.32 -6.99
CA THR A 66 13.34 4.81 -5.66
C THR A 66 12.49 5.85 -4.93
N GLU A 67 11.22 5.52 -4.66
CA GLU A 67 10.34 6.37 -3.85
C GLU A 67 10.70 6.19 -2.36
N PHE A 68 11.31 7.22 -1.76
CA PHE A 68 11.49 7.29 -0.31
C PHE A 68 10.31 8.04 0.32
N ARG A 69 9.65 7.42 1.31
CA ARG A 69 8.67 8.13 2.14
C ARG A 69 9.41 8.85 3.26
N GLY A 70 9.50 10.17 3.17
CA GLY A 70 9.91 11.02 4.29
C GLY A 70 8.85 10.94 5.39
N GLY A 71 9.24 10.42 6.55
CA GLY A 71 8.34 10.18 7.67
C GLY A 71 7.88 11.47 8.35
N GLY A 72 6.61 11.46 8.75
CA GLY A 72 6.00 12.31 9.77
C GLY A 72 5.19 11.45 10.72
#